data_AF-X0QY61-F1
#
_entry.id   AF-X0QY61-F1
#
_cell.length_a   1.000
_cell.length_b   1.000
_cell.length_c   1.000
_cell.angle_alpha   90.00
_cell.angle_beta   90.00
_cell.angle_gamma   90.00
#
_symmetry.space_group_name_H-M   'P 1'
#
loop_
_entity.id
_entity.type
_entity.pdbx_description
1 polymer ?
#
loop_
_entity_poly.entity_id
_entity_poly.type
_entity_poly.pdbx_seq_one_letter_code
_entity_poly.pdbx_strand_id
1 'polypeptide(L)'
;MKKITDHIAYESKAREEIEAWKNPEKGILDKTLAVLNTPVVAAGDALMEAPQFGDSLKKATEETITALSDAANWTLDTQDVIDSYQEAADINDFSIKTLSDIKSLPIAVIDKQVKLFKSKYVALTSAQGVTTGVVGWAGIPADVVGLITANLRAIGEYATYYGFDINDEGEQLFAMSLLAVATSASVEERKAALDETHAMIKDTETQAFNQINEEVMSRVLRQTATKVATNITKTKAAQIIPAVGAVVAGGVNASYTANVCEAAYQCYRERFFGPSRINTQWLVKSAIVSRCKHMPKR
;
A
#
# COMPACT_ATOMS: atom_id res chain seq x y z
N MET A 1 -13.86 17.66 -27.19
CA MET A 1 -14.45 16.31 -27.34
C MET A 1 -13.41 15.19 -27.22
N LYS A 2 -12.34 15.15 -28.04
CA LYS A 2 -11.32 14.08 -28.00
C LYS A 2 -10.68 13.84 -26.61
N LYS A 3 -10.17 14.91 -25.96
CA LYS A 3 -9.57 14.86 -24.61
C LYS A 3 -10.53 14.28 -23.54
N ILE A 4 -11.82 14.60 -23.63
CA ILE A 4 -12.86 14.09 -22.71
C ILE A 4 -13.10 12.59 -22.94
N THR A 5 -13.18 12.15 -24.20
CA THR A 5 -13.33 10.72 -24.54
C THR A 5 -12.13 9.89 -24.08
N ASP A 6 -10.92 10.44 -24.19
CA ASP A 6 -9.68 9.80 -23.73
C ASP A 6 -9.67 9.63 -22.19
N HIS A 7 -10.12 10.64 -21.45
CA HIS A 7 -10.25 10.54 -19.99
C HIS A 7 -11.30 9.49 -19.56
N ILE A 8 -12.45 9.41 -20.23
CA ILE A 8 -13.48 8.39 -19.91
C ILE A 8 -12.96 6.97 -20.19
N ALA A 9 -12.21 6.78 -21.28
CA ALA A 9 -11.58 5.49 -21.58
C ALA A 9 -10.54 5.11 -20.52
N TYR A 10 -9.74 6.08 -20.08
CA TYR A 10 -8.76 5.89 -19.01
C TYR A 10 -9.41 5.53 -17.68
N GLU A 11 -10.47 6.22 -17.27
CA GLU A 11 -11.21 5.91 -16.04
C GLU A 11 -11.80 4.49 -16.06
N SER A 12 -12.33 4.04 -17.21
CA SER A 12 -12.82 2.66 -17.36
C SER A 12 -11.71 1.65 -17.15
N LYS A 13 -10.55 1.88 -17.78
CA LYS A 13 -9.38 1.01 -17.64
C LYS A 13 -8.86 0.99 -16.20
N ALA A 14 -8.79 2.14 -15.55
CA ALA A 14 -8.36 2.26 -14.16
C ALA A 14 -9.23 1.43 -13.21
N ARG A 15 -10.56 1.43 -13.42
CA ARG A 15 -11.49 0.60 -12.64
C ARG A 15 -11.30 -0.89 -12.89
N GLU A 16 -11.08 -1.29 -14.14
CA GLU A 16 -10.77 -2.68 -14.49
C GLU A 16 -9.47 -3.15 -13.83
N GLU A 17 -8.43 -2.30 -13.80
CA GLU A 17 -7.17 -2.57 -13.12
C GLU A 17 -7.37 -2.76 -11.59
N ILE A 18 -8.17 -1.90 -10.96
CA ILE A 18 -8.51 -2.02 -9.52
C ILE A 18 -9.23 -3.34 -9.24
N GLU A 19 -10.26 -3.67 -10.03
CA GLU A 19 -11.03 -4.90 -9.81
C GLU A 19 -10.22 -6.17 -10.07
N ALA A 20 -9.34 -6.14 -11.07
CA ALA A 20 -8.40 -7.23 -11.33
C ALA A 20 -7.38 -7.39 -10.20
N TRP A 21 -6.91 -6.28 -9.63
CA TRP A 21 -5.99 -6.29 -8.49
C TRP A 21 -6.64 -6.78 -7.19
N LYS A 22 -7.92 -6.46 -6.95
CA LYS A 22 -8.72 -6.95 -5.81
C LYS A 22 -9.06 -8.42 -5.93
N ASN A 23 -9.33 -8.89 -7.15
CA ASN A 23 -9.71 -10.27 -7.45
C ASN A 23 -8.71 -10.93 -8.41
N PRO A 24 -7.43 -11.06 -8.02
CA PRO A 24 -6.42 -11.61 -8.89
C PRO A 24 -6.66 -13.12 -9.07
N GLU A 25 -6.26 -13.65 -10.22
CA GLU A 25 -6.43 -15.06 -10.52
C GLU A 25 -5.72 -15.93 -9.47
N LYS A 26 -6.49 -16.81 -8.79
CA LYS A 26 -6.01 -17.62 -7.67
C LYS A 26 -4.63 -18.26 -7.93
N GLY A 27 -4.46 -18.86 -9.11
CA GLY A 27 -3.22 -19.56 -9.47
C GLY A 27 -1.97 -18.68 -9.67
N ILE A 28 -2.12 -17.38 -9.98
CA ILE A 28 -0.97 -16.46 -10.15
C ILE A 28 -0.49 -15.96 -8.80
N LEU A 29 -1.43 -15.55 -7.94
CA LEU A 29 -1.07 -15.13 -6.58
C LEU A 29 -0.50 -16.28 -5.76
N ASP A 30 -1.10 -17.47 -5.81
CA ASP A 30 -0.65 -18.62 -5.04
C ASP A 30 0.80 -18.96 -5.38
N LYS A 31 1.16 -18.97 -6.67
CA LYS A 31 2.54 -19.21 -7.13
C LYS A 31 3.50 -18.12 -6.65
N THR A 32 3.08 -16.86 -6.73
CA THR A 32 3.93 -15.71 -6.35
C THR A 32 4.17 -15.68 -4.83
N LEU A 33 3.12 -15.86 -4.04
CA LEU A 33 3.20 -15.92 -2.58
C LEU A 33 3.96 -17.15 -2.11
N ALA A 34 3.76 -18.30 -2.75
CA ALA A 34 4.51 -19.52 -2.43
C ALA A 34 6.02 -19.30 -2.63
N VAL A 35 6.45 -18.71 -3.75
CA VAL A 35 7.87 -18.41 -4.00
C VAL A 35 8.44 -17.45 -2.94
N LEU A 36 7.67 -16.43 -2.52
CA LEU A 36 8.11 -15.48 -1.50
C LEU A 36 8.23 -16.10 -0.10
N ASN A 37 7.33 -17.03 0.26
CA ASN A 37 7.27 -17.63 1.60
C ASN A 37 8.08 -18.93 1.75
N THR A 38 8.49 -19.57 0.64
CA THR A 38 9.27 -20.82 0.67
C THR A 38 10.53 -20.74 1.53
N PRO A 39 11.35 -19.66 1.45
CA PRO A 39 12.53 -19.49 2.31
C PRO A 39 12.16 -19.47 3.80
N VAL A 40 11.04 -18.86 4.15
CA VAL A 40 10.56 -18.72 5.54
C VAL A 40 10.08 -20.05 6.09
N VAL A 41 9.31 -20.80 5.29
CA VAL A 41 8.81 -22.13 5.66
C VAL A 41 9.95 -23.13 5.82
N ALA A 42 10.93 -23.11 4.92
CA ALA A 42 12.09 -24.00 4.98
C ALA A 42 13.02 -23.68 6.16
N ALA A 43 13.02 -22.44 6.64
CA ALA A 43 13.86 -21.96 7.74
C ALA A 43 13.21 -22.06 9.13
N GLY A 44 11.94 -22.46 9.22
CA GLY A 44 11.13 -22.33 10.45
C GLY A 44 11.78 -22.90 11.72
N ASP A 45 12.25 -24.14 11.66
CA ASP A 45 12.86 -24.82 12.81
C ASP A 45 14.23 -24.20 13.17
N ALA A 46 15.07 -23.95 12.16
CA ALA A 46 16.38 -23.33 12.34
C ALA A 46 16.29 -21.89 12.89
N LEU A 47 15.21 -21.17 12.60
CA LEU A 47 14.95 -19.84 13.14
C LEU A 47 14.55 -19.85 14.61
N MET A 48 13.71 -20.80 15.02
CA MET A 48 13.29 -20.91 16.42
C MET A 48 14.43 -21.38 17.34
N GLU A 49 15.40 -22.10 16.81
CA GLU A 49 16.61 -22.52 17.53
C GLU A 49 17.68 -21.42 17.62
N ALA A 50 17.57 -20.34 16.81
CA ALA A 50 18.51 -19.24 16.86
C ALA A 50 18.26 -18.36 18.10
N PRO A 51 19.18 -18.30 19.08
CA PRO A 51 18.95 -17.56 20.33
C PRO A 51 18.71 -16.06 20.11
N GLN A 52 19.25 -15.49 19.03
CA GLN A 52 19.08 -14.07 18.68
C GLN A 52 17.73 -13.75 18.02
N PHE A 53 16.96 -14.76 17.57
CA PHE A 53 15.70 -14.55 16.87
C PHE A 53 14.66 -13.88 17.77
N GLY A 54 14.50 -14.40 19.01
CA GLY A 54 13.56 -13.85 19.99
C GLY A 54 13.85 -12.39 20.33
N ASP A 55 15.12 -12.06 20.57
CA ASP A 55 15.55 -10.70 20.90
C ASP A 55 15.34 -9.74 19.72
N SER A 56 15.69 -10.17 18.50
CA SER A 56 15.52 -9.36 17.29
C SER A 56 14.04 -9.10 17.00
N LEU A 57 13.19 -10.12 17.14
CA LEU A 57 11.74 -10.01 16.94
C LEU A 57 11.10 -9.09 17.98
N LYS A 58 11.45 -9.26 19.26
CA LYS A 58 10.96 -8.39 20.34
C LYS A 58 11.35 -6.94 20.09
N LYS A 59 12.64 -6.69 19.82
CA LYS A 59 13.15 -5.34 19.56
C LYS A 59 12.53 -4.72 18.32
N ALA A 60 12.44 -5.46 17.21
CA ALA A 60 11.79 -5.00 15.99
C ALA A 60 10.32 -4.61 16.25
N THR A 61 9.60 -5.39 17.06
CA THR A 61 8.21 -5.10 17.42
C THR A 61 8.09 -3.83 18.26
N GLU A 62 8.91 -3.69 19.31
CA GLU A 62 8.93 -2.51 20.18
C GLU A 62 9.26 -1.23 19.39
N GLU A 63 10.32 -1.27 18.58
CA GLU A 63 10.73 -0.10 17.78
C GLU A 63 9.73 0.22 16.66
N THR A 64 9.06 -0.78 16.09
CA THR A 64 7.99 -0.56 15.11
C THR A 64 6.78 0.13 15.74
N ILE A 65 6.40 -0.24 16.96
CA ILE A 65 5.33 0.45 17.70
C ILE A 65 5.69 1.92 17.90
N THR A 66 6.94 2.21 18.29
CA THR A 66 7.42 3.59 18.42
C THR A 66 7.38 4.31 17.08
N ALA A 67 7.91 3.70 16.01
CA ALA A 67 7.96 4.32 14.69
C ALA A 67 6.57 4.61 14.12
N LEU A 68 5.59 3.73 14.33
CA LEU A 68 4.21 3.99 13.94
C LEU A 68 3.56 5.10 14.78
N SER A 69 3.88 5.17 16.08
CA SER A 69 3.40 6.24 16.95
C SER A 69 3.97 7.59 16.54
N ASP A 70 5.25 7.62 16.16
CA ASP A 70 5.92 8.82 15.65
C ASP A 70 5.38 9.20 14.27
N ALA A 71 5.11 8.22 13.40
CA ALA A 71 4.53 8.46 12.08
C ALA A 71 3.12 9.03 12.13
N ALA A 72 2.33 8.69 13.14
CA ALA A 72 1.03 9.33 13.40
C ALA A 72 1.17 10.84 13.72
N ASN A 73 2.36 11.29 14.11
CA ASN A 73 2.66 12.70 14.32
C ASN A 73 3.37 13.36 13.12
N TRP A 74 3.64 12.61 12.04
CA TRP A 74 4.29 13.19 10.87
C TRP A 74 3.34 14.07 10.08
N THR A 75 3.74 15.32 9.92
CA THR A 75 3.11 16.22 8.95
C THR A 75 3.81 16.08 7.60
N LEU A 76 3.05 15.74 6.55
CA LEU A 76 3.56 15.93 5.19
C LEU A 76 3.29 17.36 4.76
N ASP A 77 4.30 18.01 4.19
CA ASP A 77 4.12 19.31 3.57
C ASP A 77 3.26 19.13 2.31
N THR A 78 2.02 19.61 2.40
CA THR A 78 1.04 19.53 1.32
C THR A 78 1.31 20.59 0.24
N GLN A 79 2.11 21.61 0.55
CA GLN A 79 2.44 22.69 -0.38
C GLN A 79 3.31 22.18 -1.53
N ASP A 80 4.31 21.35 -1.26
CA ASP A 80 5.15 20.72 -2.29
C ASP A 80 4.30 19.94 -3.32
N VAL A 81 3.23 19.29 -2.86
CA VAL A 81 2.30 18.55 -3.75
C VAL A 81 1.49 19.53 -4.58
N ILE A 82 0.93 20.58 -3.98
CA ILE A 82 0.17 21.61 -4.69
C ILE A 82 1.04 22.27 -5.77
N ASP A 83 2.27 22.63 -5.44
CA ASP A 83 3.22 23.26 -6.35
C ASP A 83 3.56 22.33 -7.52
N SER A 84 3.77 21.02 -7.25
CA SER A 84 4.01 20.02 -8.30
C SER A 84 2.88 19.91 -9.33
N TYR A 85 1.65 20.18 -8.92
CA TYR A 85 0.50 20.23 -9.82
C TYR A 85 0.47 21.55 -10.58
N GLN A 86 0.69 22.70 -9.93
CA GLN A 86 0.66 24.02 -10.59
C GLN A 86 1.67 24.14 -11.74
N GLU A 87 2.81 23.44 -11.67
CA GLU A 87 3.82 23.40 -12.74
C GLU A 87 3.46 22.46 -13.91
N ALA A 88 2.41 21.64 -13.79
CA ALA A 88 2.07 20.63 -14.78
C ALA A 88 1.28 21.19 -15.98
N ALA A 89 1.87 21.11 -17.17
CA ALA A 89 1.30 21.64 -18.42
C ALA A 89 -0.11 21.11 -18.78
N ASP A 90 -0.49 19.94 -18.27
CA ASP A 90 -1.78 19.30 -18.57
C ASP A 90 -2.95 19.88 -17.75
N ILE A 91 -2.69 20.78 -16.78
CA ILE A 91 -3.70 21.35 -15.87
C ILE A 91 -3.87 22.87 -15.93
N ASN A 92 -3.37 23.56 -16.97
CA ASN A 92 -3.44 25.04 -17.08
C ASN A 92 -4.86 25.64 -16.91
N ASP A 93 -5.92 24.85 -17.08
CA ASP A 93 -7.31 25.26 -16.89
C ASP A 93 -7.82 25.07 -15.43
N PHE A 94 -7.03 24.47 -14.54
CA PHE A 94 -7.38 24.15 -13.15
C PHE A 94 -6.51 24.96 -12.18
N SER A 95 -7.15 25.65 -11.23
CA SER A 95 -6.46 26.35 -10.13
C SER A 95 -6.43 25.45 -8.89
N ILE A 96 -5.32 24.74 -8.67
CA ILE A 96 -5.12 23.89 -7.49
C ILE A 96 -4.58 24.74 -6.34
N LYS A 97 -5.36 24.92 -5.28
CA LYS A 97 -4.97 25.67 -4.06
C LYS A 97 -5.00 24.80 -2.80
N THR A 98 -5.75 23.71 -2.84
CA THR A 98 -5.97 22.79 -1.73
C THR A 98 -5.91 21.35 -2.23
N LEU A 99 -5.70 20.40 -1.32
CA LEU A 99 -5.78 18.97 -1.65
C LEU A 99 -7.15 18.57 -2.21
N SER A 100 -8.23 19.23 -1.77
CA SER A 100 -9.58 18.97 -2.27
C SER A 100 -9.74 19.32 -3.75
N ASP A 101 -9.00 20.32 -4.26
CA ASP A 101 -9.06 20.70 -5.67
C ASP A 101 -8.52 19.59 -6.59
N ILE A 102 -7.59 18.76 -6.10
CA ILE A 102 -7.03 17.62 -6.82
C ILE A 102 -8.13 16.62 -7.20
N LYS A 103 -9.18 16.47 -6.38
CA LYS A 103 -10.32 15.57 -6.64
C LYS A 103 -11.15 15.95 -7.87
N SER A 104 -10.99 17.18 -8.37
CA SER A 104 -11.63 17.65 -9.60
C SER A 104 -10.86 17.28 -10.87
N LEU A 105 -9.60 16.88 -10.75
CA LEU A 105 -8.74 16.57 -11.90
C LEU A 105 -9.14 15.25 -12.57
N PRO A 106 -8.83 15.06 -13.87
CA PRO A 106 -8.88 13.75 -14.48
C PRO A 106 -7.85 12.83 -13.83
N ILE A 107 -8.24 11.62 -13.42
CA ILE A 107 -7.34 10.68 -12.72
C ILE A 107 -6.06 10.35 -13.51
N ALA A 108 -6.11 10.41 -14.85
CA ALA A 108 -4.93 10.23 -15.71
C ALA A 108 -3.80 11.24 -15.41
N VAL A 109 -4.15 12.45 -14.98
CA VAL A 109 -3.18 13.48 -14.57
C VAL A 109 -2.52 13.06 -13.26
N ILE A 110 -3.30 12.54 -12.31
CA ILE A 110 -2.82 12.09 -11.00
C ILE A 110 -1.93 10.85 -11.14
N ASP A 111 -2.40 9.83 -11.87
CA ASP A 111 -1.65 8.60 -12.14
C ASP A 111 -0.29 8.90 -12.81
N LYS A 112 -0.21 9.97 -13.63
CA LYS A 112 1.04 10.42 -14.26
C LYS A 112 2.02 11.00 -13.24
N GLN A 113 1.56 11.75 -12.24
CA GLN A 113 2.41 12.31 -11.19
C GLN A 113 3.03 11.21 -10.30
N VAL A 114 2.23 10.22 -9.92
CA VAL A 114 2.66 9.16 -9.00
C VAL A 114 3.39 8.00 -9.71
N LYS A 115 3.57 8.06 -11.03
CA LYS A 115 4.09 6.96 -11.86
C LYS A 115 5.43 6.40 -11.38
N LEU A 116 6.31 7.26 -10.86
CA LEU A 116 7.66 6.87 -10.44
C LEU A 116 7.78 6.54 -8.95
N PHE A 117 6.73 6.71 -8.15
CA PHE A 117 6.80 6.51 -6.70
C PHE A 117 7.20 5.08 -6.34
N LYS A 118 6.54 4.08 -6.95
CA LYS A 118 6.91 2.67 -6.77
C LYS A 118 8.40 2.42 -7.03
N SER A 119 8.94 2.97 -8.12
CA SER A 119 10.35 2.78 -8.48
C SER A 119 11.29 3.49 -7.50
N LYS A 120 10.97 4.74 -7.11
CA LYS A 120 11.70 5.54 -6.11
C LYS A 120 11.81 4.78 -4.78
N TYR A 121 10.68 4.32 -4.24
CA TYR A 121 10.65 3.67 -2.95
C TYR A 121 11.23 2.26 -2.97
N VAL A 122 10.99 1.48 -4.04
CA VAL A 122 11.64 0.17 -4.21
C VAL A 122 13.16 0.33 -4.25
N ALA A 123 13.69 1.29 -4.98
CA ALA A 123 15.14 1.53 -5.04
C ALA A 123 15.70 1.90 -3.65
N LEU A 124 15.03 2.82 -2.95
CA LEU A 124 15.41 3.26 -1.61
C LEU A 124 15.44 2.08 -0.62
N THR A 125 14.36 1.31 -0.52
CA THR A 125 14.25 0.24 0.48
C THR A 125 15.09 -0.98 0.10
N SER A 126 15.34 -1.21 -1.19
CA SER A 126 16.30 -2.22 -1.65
C SER A 126 17.71 -1.90 -1.18
N ALA A 127 18.16 -0.65 -1.34
CA ALA A 127 19.47 -0.20 -0.89
C ALA A 127 19.61 -0.29 0.63
N GLN A 128 18.56 0.09 1.37
CA GLN A 128 18.48 -0.10 2.81
C GLN A 128 18.62 -1.58 3.19
N GLY A 129 17.84 -2.46 2.56
CA GLY A 129 17.81 -3.90 2.88
C GLY A 129 19.13 -4.61 2.60
N VAL A 130 19.87 -4.18 1.57
CA VAL A 130 21.24 -4.67 1.33
C VAL A 130 22.16 -4.24 2.47
N THR A 131 22.08 -2.98 2.90
CA THR A 131 22.96 -2.41 3.93
C THR A 131 22.78 -3.11 5.28
N THR A 132 21.52 -3.29 5.70
CA THR A 132 21.16 -3.93 6.97
C THR A 132 21.32 -5.44 6.95
N GLY A 133 21.09 -6.08 5.78
CA GLY A 133 21.29 -7.52 5.62
C GLY A 133 22.73 -7.95 5.85
N VAL A 134 23.72 -7.11 5.54
CA VAL A 134 25.15 -7.36 5.84
C VAL A 134 25.44 -7.39 7.34
N VAL A 135 24.67 -6.65 8.15
CA VAL A 135 24.83 -6.59 9.62
C VAL A 135 24.27 -7.86 10.29
N GLY A 136 23.39 -8.59 9.62
CA GLY A 136 22.74 -9.79 10.16
C GLY A 136 21.75 -9.46 11.27
N TRP A 137 21.69 -10.31 12.31
CA TRP A 137 20.68 -10.24 13.37
C TRP A 137 20.58 -8.87 14.06
N ALA A 138 21.71 -8.22 14.33
CA ALA A 138 21.74 -6.92 14.99
C ALA A 138 21.15 -5.79 14.13
N GLY A 139 21.11 -5.96 12.80
CA GLY A 139 20.57 -4.99 11.86
C GLY A 139 19.07 -5.13 11.59
N ILE A 140 18.46 -6.29 11.92
CA ILE A 140 17.05 -6.56 11.62
C ILE A 140 16.09 -5.52 12.22
N PRO A 141 16.18 -5.16 13.52
CA PRO A 141 15.24 -4.20 14.09
C PRO A 141 15.24 -2.85 13.39
N ALA A 142 16.44 -2.28 13.20
CA ALA A 142 16.61 -0.99 12.51
C ALA A 142 16.11 -1.04 11.05
N ASP A 143 16.30 -2.17 10.37
CA ASP A 143 15.80 -2.38 9.02
C ASP A 143 14.27 -2.45 8.95
N VAL A 144 13.64 -3.19 9.87
CA VAL A 144 12.18 -3.29 9.94
C VAL A 144 11.58 -1.90 10.15
N VAL A 145 12.13 -1.12 11.08
CA VAL A 145 11.71 0.27 11.33
C VAL A 145 11.87 1.13 10.09
N GLY A 146 13.08 1.17 9.51
CA GLY A 146 13.36 1.99 8.33
C GLY A 146 12.47 1.61 7.14
N LEU A 147 12.20 0.32 6.97
CA LEU A 147 11.34 -0.18 5.91
C LEU A 147 9.89 0.27 6.11
N ILE A 148 9.36 0.18 7.33
CA ILE A 148 8.00 0.61 7.66
C ILE A 148 7.86 2.13 7.50
N THR A 149 8.81 2.89 8.04
CA THR A 149 8.91 4.35 7.89
C THR A 149 8.90 4.77 6.42
N ALA A 150 9.73 4.16 5.58
CA ALA A 150 9.79 4.47 4.15
C ALA A 150 8.46 4.15 3.44
N ASN A 151 7.83 3.04 3.79
CA ASN A 151 6.55 2.62 3.22
C ASN A 151 5.37 3.51 3.66
N LEU A 152 5.31 3.92 4.93
CA LEU A 152 4.33 4.91 5.40
C LEU A 152 4.48 6.24 4.67
N ARG A 153 5.73 6.69 4.47
CA ARG A 153 5.98 7.90 3.68
C ARG A 153 5.52 7.73 2.23
N ALA A 154 5.73 6.57 1.62
CA ALA A 154 5.23 6.27 0.28
C ALA A 154 3.69 6.32 0.23
N ILE A 155 3.02 5.70 1.19
CA ILE A 155 1.56 5.71 1.30
C ILE A 155 1.04 7.14 1.48
N GLY A 156 1.68 7.94 2.33
CA GLY A 156 1.33 9.35 2.53
C GLY A 156 1.50 10.19 1.26
N GLU A 157 2.59 10.00 0.52
CA GLU A 157 2.76 10.64 -0.81
C GLU A 157 1.63 10.22 -1.76
N TYR A 158 1.25 8.93 -1.82
CA TYR A 158 0.08 8.53 -2.60
C TYR A 158 -1.20 9.24 -2.11
N ALA A 159 -1.47 9.25 -0.80
CA ALA A 159 -2.63 9.91 -0.21
C ALA A 159 -2.75 11.36 -0.68
N THR A 160 -1.70 12.15 -0.47
CA THR A 160 -1.66 13.57 -0.75
C THR A 160 -1.78 13.86 -2.24
N TYR A 161 -1.13 13.07 -3.10
CA TYR A 161 -1.24 13.24 -4.55
C TYR A 161 -2.62 12.87 -5.11
N TYR A 162 -3.41 12.04 -4.41
CA TYR A 162 -4.83 11.79 -4.73
C TYR A 162 -5.79 12.76 -4.01
N GLY A 163 -5.28 13.75 -3.28
CA GLY A 163 -6.07 14.77 -2.59
C GLY A 163 -6.61 14.35 -1.22
N PHE A 164 -6.00 13.36 -0.58
CA PHE A 164 -6.29 12.94 0.79
C PHE A 164 -5.25 13.52 1.75
N ASP A 165 -5.71 14.08 2.88
CA ASP A 165 -4.82 14.70 3.86
C ASP A 165 -4.30 13.65 4.84
N ILE A 166 -3.02 13.30 4.74
CA ILE A 166 -2.39 12.30 5.62
C ILE A 166 -2.29 12.79 7.08
N ASN A 167 -2.53 14.08 7.32
CA ASN A 167 -2.55 14.65 8.67
C ASN A 167 -3.85 14.33 9.41
N ASP A 168 -4.90 13.90 8.69
CA ASP A 168 -6.12 13.41 9.30
C ASP A 168 -5.85 12.05 9.96
N GLU A 169 -6.22 11.91 11.24
CA GLU A 169 -6.06 10.64 11.99
C GLU A 169 -6.67 9.45 11.25
N GLY A 170 -7.74 9.72 10.49
CA GLY A 170 -8.37 8.69 9.70
C GLY A 170 -7.57 8.19 8.53
N GLU A 171 -6.87 9.11 7.89
CA GLU A 171 -5.97 8.81 6.79
C GLU A 171 -4.73 8.06 7.28
N GLN A 172 -4.28 8.37 8.50
CA GLN A 172 -3.19 7.63 9.15
C GLN A 172 -3.59 6.18 9.47
N LEU A 173 -4.79 5.96 10.02
CA LEU A 173 -5.31 4.59 10.22
C LEU A 173 -5.39 3.83 8.91
N PHE A 174 -5.94 4.46 7.88
CA PHE A 174 -6.02 3.88 6.55
C PHE A 174 -4.62 3.52 6.01
N ALA A 175 -3.65 4.42 6.16
CA ALA A 175 -2.27 4.16 5.76
C ALA A 175 -1.64 2.96 6.49
N MET A 176 -1.87 2.83 7.80
CA MET A 176 -1.39 1.66 8.55
C MET A 176 -2.01 0.35 8.06
N SER A 177 -3.31 0.35 7.72
CA SER A 177 -3.98 -0.85 7.19
C SER A 177 -3.37 -1.35 5.88
N LEU A 178 -2.85 -0.44 5.03
CA LEU A 178 -2.19 -0.79 3.77
C LEU A 178 -0.85 -1.52 3.98
N LEU A 179 -0.16 -1.31 5.10
CA LEU A 179 1.02 -2.11 5.47
C LEU A 179 0.62 -3.56 5.76
N ALA A 180 -0.54 -3.77 6.39
CA ALA A 180 -1.05 -5.11 6.68
C ALA A 180 -1.43 -5.86 5.39
N VAL A 181 -1.97 -5.17 4.38
CA VAL A 181 -2.26 -5.76 3.06
C VAL A 181 -1.00 -6.28 2.36
N ALA A 182 0.11 -5.56 2.51
CA ALA A 182 1.38 -5.93 1.89
C ALA A 182 2.14 -7.05 2.62
N THR A 183 1.83 -7.29 3.91
CA THR A 183 2.46 -8.33 4.74
C THR A 183 1.68 -9.64 4.79
N SER A 184 0.50 -9.72 4.17
CA SER A 184 -0.32 -10.93 4.14
C SER A 184 0.41 -12.11 3.48
N ALA A 185 0.44 -13.24 4.18
CA ALA A 185 1.17 -14.44 3.78
C ALA A 185 0.36 -15.38 2.86
N SER A 186 -0.96 -15.19 2.78
CA SER A 186 -1.84 -15.96 1.91
C SER A 186 -2.83 -15.07 1.15
N VAL A 187 -3.48 -15.64 0.13
CA VAL A 187 -4.55 -14.97 -0.61
C VAL A 187 -5.73 -14.64 0.31
N GLU A 188 -6.07 -15.53 1.24
CA GLU A 188 -7.13 -15.34 2.24
C GLU A 188 -6.78 -14.22 3.21
N GLU A 189 -5.54 -14.18 3.72
CA GLU A 189 -5.08 -13.09 4.59
C GLU A 189 -5.04 -11.75 3.86
N ARG A 190 -4.65 -11.76 2.57
CA ARG A 190 -4.67 -10.56 1.74
C ARG A 190 -6.10 -10.08 1.53
N LYS A 191 -7.02 -10.99 1.22
CA LYS A 191 -8.45 -10.68 1.06
C LYS A 191 -9.04 -10.12 2.36
N ALA A 192 -8.77 -10.74 3.50
CA ALA A 192 -9.23 -10.26 4.80
C ALA A 192 -8.67 -8.86 5.12
N ALA A 193 -7.38 -8.62 4.88
CA ALA A 193 -6.77 -7.31 5.07
C ALA A 193 -7.36 -6.25 4.13
N LEU A 194 -7.68 -6.61 2.88
CA LEU A 194 -8.38 -5.73 1.94
C LEU A 194 -9.81 -5.43 2.38
N ASP A 195 -10.55 -6.42 2.87
CA ASP A 195 -11.92 -6.23 3.36
C ASP A 195 -11.94 -5.30 4.58
N GLU A 196 -10.97 -5.43 5.50
CA GLU A 196 -10.76 -4.52 6.62
C GLU A 196 -10.39 -3.10 6.15
N THR A 197 -9.46 -2.98 5.19
CA THR A 197 -9.06 -1.70 4.58
C THR A 197 -10.26 -1.01 3.92
N HIS A 198 -11.09 -1.74 3.19
CA HIS A 198 -12.29 -1.18 2.55
C HIS A 198 -13.38 -0.78 3.55
N ALA A 199 -13.47 -1.45 4.70
CA ALA A 199 -14.37 -1.01 5.77
C ALA A 199 -13.97 0.39 6.26
N MET A 200 -12.66 0.64 6.44
CA MET A 200 -12.14 1.97 6.80
C MET A 200 -12.47 3.04 5.74
N ILE A 201 -12.45 2.70 4.45
CA ILE A 201 -12.84 3.63 3.37
C ILE A 201 -14.30 4.09 3.53
N LYS A 202 -15.22 3.14 3.74
CA LYS A 202 -16.65 3.43 3.88
C LYS A 202 -16.91 4.29 5.11
N ASP A 203 -16.20 4.01 6.20
CA ASP A 203 -16.32 4.75 7.45
C ASP A 203 -15.77 6.18 7.33
N THR A 204 -14.79 6.41 6.45
CA THR A 204 -14.22 7.74 6.16
C THR A 204 -15.25 8.66 5.53
N GLU A 205 -16.15 8.11 4.72
CA GLU A 205 -17.22 8.87 4.07
C GLU A 205 -18.43 9.11 4.99
N THR A 206 -18.64 8.30 6.04
CA THR A 206 -19.81 8.38 6.94
C THR A 206 -19.57 9.15 8.25
N GLN A 207 -18.51 9.97 8.35
CA GLN A 207 -18.16 10.72 9.58
C GLN A 207 -17.86 9.83 10.82
N ALA A 208 -17.73 8.51 10.65
CA ALA A 208 -17.39 7.60 11.76
C ALA A 208 -15.98 7.86 12.33
N PHE A 209 -15.12 8.54 11.56
CA PHE A 209 -13.79 8.97 11.99
C PHE A 209 -13.76 10.05 13.06
N ASN A 210 -14.89 10.74 13.31
CA ASN A 210 -15.00 11.68 14.44
C ASN A 210 -15.03 10.98 15.83
N GLN A 211 -14.95 9.64 15.85
CA GLN A 211 -14.92 8.82 17.07
C GLN A 211 -13.67 7.95 17.16
N ILE A 212 -12.62 8.20 16.37
CA ILE A 212 -11.31 7.63 16.70
C ILE A 212 -10.90 8.24 18.03
N ASN A 213 -10.86 7.41 19.05
CA ASN A 213 -10.17 7.74 20.27
C ASN A 213 -8.78 7.10 20.26
N GLU A 214 -7.92 7.56 21.16
CA GLU A 214 -6.55 7.06 21.30
C GLU A 214 -6.49 5.53 21.51
N GLU A 215 -7.55 4.92 22.07
CA GLU A 215 -7.62 3.47 22.30
C GLU A 215 -7.76 2.67 21.00
N VAL A 216 -8.64 3.11 20.08
CA VAL A 216 -8.79 2.45 18.77
C VAL A 216 -7.51 2.61 17.96
N MET A 217 -6.94 3.82 17.92
CA MET A 217 -5.69 4.10 17.22
C MET A 217 -4.54 3.23 17.76
N SER A 218 -4.33 3.22 19.07
CA SER A 218 -3.27 2.43 19.70
C SER A 218 -3.42 0.93 19.49
N ARG A 219 -4.66 0.42 19.42
CA ARG A 219 -4.93 -0.99 19.12
C ARG A 219 -4.54 -1.33 17.68
N VAL A 220 -5.01 -0.57 16.69
CA VAL A 220 -4.68 -0.80 15.27
C VAL A 220 -3.18 -0.70 15.05
N LEU A 221 -2.55 0.31 15.66
CA LEU A 221 -1.11 0.49 15.63
C LEU A 221 -0.38 -0.74 16.16
N ARG A 222 -0.70 -1.22 17.37
CA ARG A 222 -0.04 -2.39 17.97
C ARG A 222 -0.26 -3.66 17.16
N GLN A 223 -1.46 -3.87 16.65
CA GLN A 223 -1.78 -5.04 15.83
C GLN A 223 -1.00 -5.02 14.50
N THR A 224 -0.99 -3.87 13.83
CA THR A 224 -0.23 -3.65 12.60
C THR A 224 1.26 -3.83 12.85
N ALA A 225 1.80 -3.18 13.88
CA ALA A 225 3.20 -3.29 14.28
C ALA A 225 3.62 -4.75 14.50
N THR A 226 2.84 -5.48 15.31
CA THR A 226 3.14 -6.87 15.67
C THR A 226 3.13 -7.75 14.43
N LYS A 227 2.08 -7.64 13.60
CA LYS A 227 1.94 -8.46 12.38
C LYS A 227 3.08 -8.17 11.39
N VAL A 228 3.32 -6.89 11.13
CA VAL A 228 4.32 -6.45 10.16
C VAL A 228 5.74 -6.81 10.63
N ALA A 229 6.09 -6.46 11.88
CA ALA A 229 7.40 -6.78 12.44
C ALA A 229 7.64 -8.29 12.50
N THR A 230 6.63 -9.09 12.86
CA THR A 230 6.75 -10.55 12.90
C THR A 230 7.04 -11.14 11.53
N ASN A 231 6.24 -10.78 10.52
CA ASN A 231 6.38 -11.36 9.19
C ASN A 231 7.70 -10.92 8.54
N ILE A 232 8.06 -9.64 8.64
CA ILE A 232 9.32 -9.14 8.05
C ILE A 232 10.53 -9.71 8.79
N THR A 233 10.51 -9.77 10.13
CA THR A 233 11.62 -10.34 10.91
C THR A 233 11.85 -11.79 10.57
N LYS A 234 10.79 -12.61 10.49
CA LYS A 234 10.89 -14.02 10.06
C LYS A 234 11.53 -14.14 8.69
N THR A 235 11.06 -13.35 7.73
CA THR A 235 11.60 -13.38 6.37
C THR A 235 13.06 -12.94 6.31
N LYS A 236 13.45 -11.90 7.04
CA LYS A 236 14.84 -11.42 7.10
C LYS A 236 15.77 -12.38 7.80
N ALA A 237 15.30 -12.94 8.91
CA ALA A 237 16.03 -13.93 9.65
C ALA A 237 16.33 -15.18 8.81
N ALA A 238 15.37 -15.61 7.97
CA ALA A 238 15.56 -16.74 7.06
C ALA A 238 16.72 -16.52 6.09
N GLN A 239 17.03 -15.26 5.73
CA GLN A 239 18.14 -14.91 4.84
C GLN A 239 19.52 -15.07 5.48
N ILE A 240 19.59 -15.05 6.82
CA ILE A 240 20.85 -15.22 7.55
C ILE A 240 21.27 -16.69 7.53
N ILE A 241 20.33 -17.62 7.35
CA ILE A 241 20.60 -19.06 7.33
C ILE A 241 21.35 -19.42 6.03
N PRO A 242 22.61 -19.92 6.11
CA PRO A 242 23.43 -20.19 4.93
C PRO A 242 22.82 -21.18 3.93
N ALA A 243 21.96 -22.10 4.41
CA ALA A 243 21.25 -23.08 3.59
C ALA A 243 20.18 -22.46 2.66
N VAL A 244 19.74 -21.22 2.92
CA VAL A 244 18.68 -20.53 2.16
C VAL A 244 19.24 -19.67 1.00
N GLY A 245 20.56 -19.53 0.90
CA GLY A 245 21.25 -18.95 -0.26
C GLY A 245 21.51 -17.43 -0.15
N ALA A 246 22.75 -17.03 -0.48
CA ALA A 246 23.32 -15.70 -0.26
C ALA A 246 22.82 -14.58 -1.22
N VAL A 247 21.58 -14.61 -1.73
CA VAL A 247 21.10 -13.64 -2.74
C VAL A 247 19.67 -13.17 -2.48
N VAL A 248 19.34 -12.51 -1.36
CA VAL A 248 18.02 -11.81 -1.25
C VAL A 248 17.94 -10.63 -0.25
N ALA A 249 19.03 -10.05 0.26
CA ALA A 249 18.91 -9.00 1.30
C ALA A 249 18.08 -7.76 0.85
N GLY A 250 18.26 -7.31 -0.39
CA GLY A 250 17.44 -6.22 -0.99
C GLY A 250 16.09 -6.68 -1.54
N GLY A 251 15.96 -7.94 -1.96
CA GLY A 251 14.77 -8.45 -2.67
C GLY A 251 13.51 -8.50 -1.80
N VAL A 252 13.65 -8.77 -0.50
CA VAL A 252 12.52 -8.76 0.42
C VAL A 252 11.98 -7.36 0.64
N ASN A 253 12.85 -6.37 0.83
CA ASN A 253 12.44 -4.97 0.94
C ASN A 253 11.81 -4.48 -0.36
N ALA A 254 12.43 -4.80 -1.50
CA ALA A 254 11.91 -4.48 -2.82
C ALA A 254 10.49 -5.03 -3.02
N SER A 255 10.29 -6.32 -2.74
CA SER A 255 9.00 -6.99 -2.90
C SER A 255 7.95 -6.42 -1.95
N TYR A 256 8.30 -6.22 -0.69
CA TYR A 256 7.37 -5.66 0.30
C TYR A 256 6.94 -4.25 -0.10
N THR A 257 7.89 -3.38 -0.45
CA THR A 257 7.59 -2.02 -0.90
C THR A 257 6.82 -1.97 -2.21
N ALA A 258 7.12 -2.85 -3.16
CA ALA A 258 6.35 -2.95 -4.38
C ALA A 258 4.88 -3.30 -4.10
N ASN A 259 4.61 -4.19 -3.14
CA ASN A 259 3.26 -4.56 -2.73
C ASN A 259 2.54 -3.41 -1.99
N VAL A 260 3.25 -2.69 -1.10
CA VAL A 260 2.71 -1.50 -0.42
C VAL A 260 2.34 -0.41 -1.43
N CYS A 261 3.26 -0.05 -2.33
CA CYS A 261 3.00 0.99 -3.33
C CYS A 261 1.86 0.60 -4.28
N GLU A 262 1.76 -0.68 -4.65
CA GLU A 262 0.62 -1.16 -5.45
C GLU A 262 -0.69 -1.06 -4.66
N ALA A 263 -0.71 -1.45 -3.38
CA ALA A 263 -1.90 -1.33 -2.54
C ALA A 263 -2.33 0.13 -2.35
N ALA A 264 -1.40 1.02 -2.01
CA ALA A 264 -1.66 2.44 -1.92
C ALA A 264 -2.20 3.00 -3.24
N TYR A 265 -1.53 2.71 -4.36
CA TYR A 265 -1.96 3.16 -5.68
C TYR A 265 -3.39 2.73 -5.99
N GLN A 266 -3.73 1.44 -5.83
CA GLN A 266 -5.06 0.95 -6.20
C GLN A 266 -6.15 1.43 -5.23
N CYS A 267 -5.90 1.40 -3.93
CA CYS A 267 -6.90 1.81 -2.95
C CYS A 267 -7.17 3.33 -3.00
N TYR A 268 -6.16 4.18 -3.21
CA TYR A 268 -6.40 5.62 -3.38
C TYR A 268 -7.09 5.96 -4.71
N ARG A 269 -6.83 5.22 -5.79
CA ARG A 269 -7.62 5.35 -7.04
C ARG A 269 -9.08 4.98 -6.80
N GLU A 270 -9.34 3.90 -6.08
CA GLU A 270 -10.70 3.49 -5.73
C GLU A 270 -11.43 4.57 -4.93
N ARG A 271 -10.78 5.11 -3.90
CA ARG A 271 -11.31 6.22 -3.10
C ARG A 271 -11.50 7.50 -3.91
N PHE A 272 -10.57 7.80 -4.82
CA PHE A 272 -10.67 8.95 -5.72
C PHE A 272 -11.94 8.89 -6.58
N PHE A 273 -12.33 7.69 -7.00
CA PHE A 273 -13.57 7.52 -7.73
C PHE A 273 -14.82 7.73 -6.87
N GLY A 274 -14.80 7.35 -5.59
CA GLY A 274 -15.93 7.45 -4.65
C GLY A 274 -17.20 6.69 -5.07
N PRO A 275 -18.23 6.60 -4.21
CA PRO A 275 -19.52 5.95 -4.52
C PRO A 275 -20.29 6.60 -5.66
N SER A 276 -20.13 7.92 -5.84
CA SER A 276 -20.94 8.75 -6.74
C SER A 276 -20.47 8.73 -8.19
N ARG A 277 -19.18 8.47 -8.49
CA ARG A 277 -18.73 8.23 -9.89
C ARG A 277 -18.94 6.78 -10.36
N ILE A 278 -19.40 5.88 -9.49
CA ILE A 278 -19.71 4.48 -9.83
C ILE A 278 -21.04 4.38 -10.59
N ASN A 279 -21.96 5.34 -10.44
CA ASN A 279 -23.37 5.05 -10.68
C ASN A 279 -23.91 5.34 -12.11
N THR A 280 -23.44 6.36 -12.83
CA THR A 280 -24.18 6.76 -14.06
C THR A 280 -23.64 6.18 -15.37
N GLN A 281 -22.34 5.97 -15.51
CA GLN A 281 -21.75 5.44 -16.77
C GLN A 281 -21.33 3.98 -16.70
N TRP A 282 -20.84 3.52 -15.54
CA TRP A 282 -20.37 2.14 -15.40
C TRP A 282 -21.53 1.13 -15.34
N LEU A 283 -22.61 1.42 -14.60
CA LEU A 283 -23.81 0.56 -14.60
C LEU A 283 -24.48 0.49 -15.99
N VAL A 284 -24.44 1.58 -16.75
CA VAL A 284 -24.96 1.59 -18.13
C VAL A 284 -24.08 0.72 -19.04
N LYS A 285 -22.75 0.85 -18.96
CA LYS A 285 -21.83 0.02 -19.76
C LYS A 285 -21.85 -1.45 -19.34
N SER A 286 -21.88 -1.77 -18.05
CA SER A 286 -21.93 -3.16 -17.56
C SER A 286 -23.27 -3.83 -17.90
N ALA A 287 -24.39 -3.10 -17.84
CA ALA A 287 -25.69 -3.58 -18.32
C ALA A 287 -25.72 -3.81 -19.85
N ILE A 288 -25.06 -2.96 -20.64
CA ILE A 288 -24.95 -3.11 -22.09
C ILE A 288 -24.05 -4.30 -22.46
N VAL A 289 -22.88 -4.43 -21.84
CA VAL A 289 -21.94 -5.54 -22.08
C VAL A 289 -22.54 -6.88 -21.65
N SER A 290 -23.27 -6.90 -20.54
CA SER A 290 -24.00 -8.09 -20.09
C SER A 290 -25.12 -8.49 -21.07
N ARG A 291 -25.88 -7.53 -21.64
CA ARG A 291 -26.87 -7.80 -22.69
C ARG A 291 -26.25 -8.30 -24.00
N CYS A 292 -25.08 -7.79 -24.39
CA CYS A 292 -24.40 -8.23 -25.61
C CYS A 292 -23.86 -9.67 -25.51
N LYS A 293 -23.46 -10.13 -24.32
CA LYS A 293 -23.04 -11.53 -24.10
C LYS A 293 -24.20 -12.54 -24.12
N HIS A 294 -25.44 -12.09 -23.92
CA HIS A 294 -26.63 -12.95 -23.87
C HIS A 294 -27.55 -12.82 -25.10
N MET A 295 -27.12 -12.13 -26.17
CA MET A 295 -27.85 -12.17 -27.42
C MET A 295 -27.63 -13.52 -28.12
N PRO A 296 -28.70 -14.28 -28.45
CA PRO A 296 -28.57 -15.44 -29.30
C PRO A 296 -28.03 -14.97 -30.66
N LYS A 297 -26.93 -15.56 -31.11
CA LYS A 297 -26.42 -15.38 -32.47
C LYS A 297 -27.53 -15.78 -33.44
N ARG A 298 -28.07 -14.81 -34.18
CA ARG A 298 -28.91 -15.08 -35.36
C ARG A 298 -28.03 -15.40 -36.56
#